data_AF-A0A1I7F9V5-F1
#
_entry.id   AF-A0A1I7F9V5-F1
#
_cell.length_a   1.000
_cell.length_b   1.000
_cell.length_c   1.000
_cell.angle_alpha   90.00
_cell.angle_beta   90.00
_cell.angle_gamma   90.00
#
_symmetry.space_group_name_H-M   'P 1'
#
loop_
_entity.id
_entity.type
_entity.pdbx_description
1 polymer ?
#
loop_
_entity_poly.entity_id
_entity_poly.type
_entity_poly.pdbx_seq_one_letter_code
_entity_poly.pdbx_strand_id
1 'polypeptide(L)'
;MSLLKFRWEIPDTSPSTNTGHIHRNTKIHLFNIETGKSACNKYWQRPLFYDEVEYTGNDDCYCKKCLKKYKKLEERDLDEKTNQNDL
;
A
#
# COMPACT_ATOMS: atom_id res chain seq x y z
N MET A 1 11.18 6.94 7.21
CA MET A 1 9.94 7.06 6.41
C MET A 1 8.89 6.32 7.20
N SER A 2 7.96 7.04 7.83
CA SER A 2 6.96 6.42 8.70
C SER A 2 5.86 5.69 7.90
N LEU A 3 5.30 4.65 8.49
CA LEU A 3 4.13 3.91 8.03
C LEU A 3 2.90 4.82 7.82
N LEU A 4 2.80 5.93 8.57
CA LEU A 4 1.75 6.95 8.44
C LEU A 4 1.66 7.58 7.04
N LYS A 5 2.71 7.44 6.22
CA LYS A 5 2.75 7.95 4.85
C LYS A 5 2.22 6.96 3.82
N PHE A 6 1.66 5.83 4.24
CA PHE A 6 1.20 4.79 3.34
C PHE A 6 -0.20 4.31 3.68
N ARG A 7 -0.97 3.98 2.65
CA ARG A 7 -2.34 3.46 2.75
C ARG A 7 -2.51 2.28 1.80
N TRP A 8 -3.33 1.33 2.17
CA TRP A 8 -3.67 0.21 1.29
C TRP A 8 -4.86 0.61 0.42
N GLU A 9 -4.73 0.48 -0.89
CA GLU A 9 -5.77 0.84 -1.85
C GLU A 9 -5.88 -0.24 -2.93
N ILE A 10 -7.08 -0.44 -3.46
CA ILE A 10 -7.30 -1.26 -4.65
C ILE A 10 -6.80 -0.44 -5.84
N PRO A 11 -5.89 -0.96 -6.68
CA PRO A 11 -5.37 -0.15 -7.74
C PRO A 11 -6.40 0.08 -8.83
N ASP A 12 -6.45 1.32 -9.32
CA ASP A 12 -7.27 1.66 -10.47
C ASP A 12 -6.73 0.90 -11.68
N THR A 13 -7.51 -0.08 -12.12
CA THR A 13 -7.21 -0.94 -13.27
C THR A 13 -8.14 -0.65 -14.42
N SER A 14 -8.81 0.51 -14.42
CA SER A 14 -9.61 0.95 -15.55
C SER A 14 -8.73 0.86 -16.81
N PRO A 15 -9.13 0.05 -17.80
CA PRO A 15 -8.34 -0.10 -19.00
C PRO A 15 -8.39 1.21 -19.78
N SER A 16 -7.33 2.00 -19.73
CA SER A 16 -7.05 2.93 -20.81
C SER A 16 -6.67 2.08 -22.03
N THR A 17 -7.69 1.70 -22.80
CA THR A 17 -7.64 1.00 -24.10
C THR A 17 -7.42 -0.54 -24.10
N ASN A 18 -8.42 -1.21 -24.69
CA ASN A 18 -8.29 -2.34 -25.64
C ASN A 18 -8.38 -3.82 -25.26
N THR A 19 -8.78 -4.22 -24.05
CA THR A 19 -9.30 -5.59 -23.84
C THR A 19 -10.22 -5.58 -22.63
N GLY A 20 -11.53 -5.74 -22.85
CA GLY A 20 -12.57 -5.73 -21.80
C GLY A 20 -12.52 -6.93 -20.86
N HIS A 21 -11.39 -7.17 -20.19
CA HIS A 21 -11.26 -8.15 -19.12
C HIS A 21 -10.87 -7.42 -17.84
N ILE A 22 -11.89 -7.05 -17.06
CA ILE A 22 -11.71 -6.60 -15.67
C ILE A 22 -11.32 -7.85 -14.88
N HIS A 23 -10.02 -8.02 -14.62
CA HIS A 23 -9.53 -9.09 -13.76
C HIS A 23 -10.03 -8.86 -12.33
N ARG A 24 -11.09 -9.57 -11.93
CA ARG A 24 -11.69 -9.60 -10.58
C ARG A 24 -10.76 -10.11 -9.46
N ASN A 25 -9.45 -10.15 -9.65
CA ASN A 25 -8.47 -10.60 -8.65
C ASN A 25 -7.28 -9.65 -8.53
N THR A 26 -7.54 -8.35 -8.68
CA THR A 26 -6.52 -7.34 -8.46
C THR A 26 -6.21 -7.27 -6.96
N LYS A 27 -4.99 -7.64 -6.58
CA LYS A 27 -4.51 -7.57 -5.20
C LYS A 27 -4.51 -6.12 -4.70
N ILE A 28 -4.64 -5.93 -3.38
CA ILE A 28 -4.55 -4.62 -2.74
C ILE A 28 -3.07 -4.18 -2.68
N HIS A 29 -2.79 -2.91 -2.96
CA HIS A 29 -1.44 -2.36 -3.00
C HIS A 29 -1.24 -1.26 -1.97
N LEU A 30 -0.02 -1.15 -1.43
CA LEU A 30 0.37 -0.09 -0.52
C LEU A 30 0.80 1.13 -1.32
N PHE A 31 0.11 2.26 -1.20
CA PHE A 31 0.40 3.52 -1.87
C PHE A 31 0.96 4.53 -0.92
N ASN A 32 1.92 5.32 -1.41
CA ASN A 32 2.46 6.46 -0.68
C ASN A 32 1.54 7.68 -0.85
N ILE A 33 1.11 8.28 0.26
CA ILE A 33 0.11 9.38 0.27
C ILE A 33 0.65 10.71 -0.26
N GLU A 34 1.97 10.86 -0.41
CA GLU A 34 2.57 12.10 -0.93
C GLU A 34 2.78 12.01 -2.44
N THR A 35 3.24 10.85 -2.91
CA THR A 35 3.67 10.65 -4.31
C THR A 35 2.64 9.93 -5.15
N GLY A 36 1.67 9.25 -4.55
CA GLY A 36 0.69 8.40 -5.24
C GLY A 36 1.28 7.13 -5.84
N LYS A 37 2.57 6.86 -5.61
CA LYS A 37 3.24 5.65 -6.14
C LYS A 37 2.99 4.47 -5.23
N SER A 38 2.61 3.33 -5.82
CA SER A 38 2.58 2.06 -5.10
C SER A 38 3.99 1.66 -4.66
N ALA A 39 4.10 1.01 -3.51
CA ALA A 39 5.37 0.54 -2.96
C ALA A 39 6.05 -0.50 -3.87
N CYS A 40 5.30 -1.20 -4.71
CA CYS A 40 5.85 -2.10 -5.73
C CYS A 40 6.27 -1.40 -7.04
N ASN A 41 6.06 -0.08 -7.15
CA ASN A 41 6.33 0.76 -8.32
C ASN A 41 5.57 0.37 -9.60
N LYS A 42 4.46 -0.37 -9.47
CA LYS A 42 3.65 -0.80 -10.64
C LYS A 42 2.54 0.18 -10.98
N TYR A 43 1.95 0.76 -9.95
CA TYR A 43 0.79 1.63 -10.05
C TYR A 43 1.11 3.02 -9.53
N TRP A 44 0.46 4.00 -10.14
CA TRP A 44 0.36 5.36 -9.65
C TRP A 44 -1.12 5.72 -9.55
N GLN A 45 -1.52 6.32 -8.45
CA GLN A 45 -2.87 6.84 -8.23
C GLN A 45 -2.82 8.24 -7.63
N ARG A 46 -3.88 9.01 -7.87
CA ARG A 46 -4.04 10.33 -7.26
C ARG A 46 -4.08 10.16 -5.73
N PRO A 47 -3.19 10.83 -4.98
CA PRO A 47 -3.19 10.67 -3.53
C PRO A 47 -4.50 11.12 -2.88
N LEU A 48 -4.95 10.36 -1.89
CA LEU A 48 -6.16 10.64 -1.09
C LEU A 48 -7.47 10.71 -1.90
N PHE A 49 -7.46 10.22 -3.15
CA PHE A 49 -8.66 10.19 -3.99
C PHE A 49 -9.48 8.91 -3.84
N TYR A 50 -8.80 7.79 -3.56
CA TYR A 50 -9.42 6.47 -3.46
C TYR A 50 -9.62 6.07 -1.99
N ASP A 51 -10.58 5.17 -1.78
CA ASP A 51 -10.85 4.62 -0.45
C ASP A 51 -9.69 3.76 0.03
N GLU A 52 -9.34 3.95 1.30
CA GLU A 52 -8.40 3.09 1.98
C GLU A 52 -9.06 1.79 2.41
N VAL A 53 -8.30 0.72 2.30
CA VAL A 53 -8.64 -0.61 2.78
C VAL A 53 -7.84 -0.87 4.04
N GLU A 54 -8.49 -1.15 5.16
CA GLU A 54 -7.77 -1.53 6.37
C GLU A 54 -6.99 -2.84 6.18
N TYR A 55 -5.85 -2.96 6.84
CA TYR A 55 -5.08 -4.20 6.83
C TYR A 55 -5.74 -5.23 7.75
N THR A 56 -6.28 -6.30 7.18
CA THR A 56 -7.03 -7.34 7.93
C THR A 56 -6.18 -8.50 8.45
N GLY A 57 -4.86 -8.50 8.16
CA GLY A 57 -3.97 -9.62 8.48
C GLY A 57 -4.06 -10.81 7.52
N ASN A 58 -5.01 -10.81 6.57
CA ASN A 58 -5.08 -11.82 5.52
C ASN A 58 -4.17 -11.45 4.33
N ASP A 59 -2.89 -11.85 4.40
CA ASP A 59 -1.85 -11.55 3.40
C ASP A 59 -2.27 -11.89 1.95
N ASP A 60 -3.13 -12.90 1.74
CA ASP A 60 -3.48 -13.38 0.40
C ASP A 60 -4.20 -12.33 -0.45
N CYS A 61 -4.88 -11.37 0.17
CA CYS A 61 -5.56 -10.28 -0.53
C CYS A 61 -4.60 -9.19 -1.02
N TYR A 62 -3.37 -9.14 -0.52
CA TYR A 62 -2.44 -8.03 -0.74
C TYR A 62 -1.29 -8.40 -1.68
N CYS A 63 -0.70 -7.39 -2.29
CA CYS A 63 0.47 -7.57 -3.12
C CYS A 63 1.68 -7.98 -2.26
N LYS A 64 2.23 -9.17 -2.52
CA LYS A 64 3.42 -9.72 -1.81
C LYS A 64 4.60 -8.74 -1.72
N LYS A 65 4.87 -7.96 -2.78
CA LYS A 65 5.95 -6.95 -2.79
C LYS A 65 5.64 -5.77 -1.87
N CYS A 66 4.39 -5.32 -1.85
CA CYS A 66 3.94 -4.25 -0.95
C CYS A 66 3.95 -4.72 0.51
N LEU A 67 3.46 -5.94 0.79
CA LEU A 67 3.49 -6.55 2.13
C LEU A 67 4.90 -6.61 2.72
N LYS A 68 5.88 -7.06 1.92
CA LYS A 68 7.28 -7.10 2.36
C LYS A 68 7.82 -5.71 2.73
N LYS A 69 7.36 -4.64 2.05
CA LYS A 69 7.75 -3.27 2.39
C LYS A 69 7.00 -2.75 3.61
N TYR A 70 5.72 -3.08 3.74
CA TYR A 70 4.87 -2.74 4.88
C TYR A 70 5.45 -3.30 6.19
N LYS A 71 5.76 -4.60 6.25
CA LYS A 71 6.34 -5.24 7.45
C LYS A 71 7.67 -4.60 7.87
N LYS A 72 8.52 -4.23 6.91
CA LYS A 72 9.77 -3.48 7.15
C LYS A 72 9.57 -2.04 7.61
N LEU A 73 8.43 -1.44 7.28
CA LEU A 73 8.06 -0.11 7.77
C LEU A 73 7.51 -0.24 9.20
N GLU A 74 6.66 -1.23 9.49
CA GLU A 74 6.19 -1.53 10.85
C GLU A 74 7.35 -1.76 11.83
N GLU A 75 8.32 -2.61 11.46
CA GLU A 75 9.50 -2.88 12.29
C GLU A 75 10.26 -1.60 12.65
N ARG A 76 10.39 -0.67 11.70
CA ARG A 76 11.09 0.61 11.93
C ARG A 76 10.28 1.58 12.76
N ASP A 77 8.98 1.69 12.51
CA ASP A 77 8.10 2.56 13.29
C ASP A 77 7.95 2.06 14.74
N LEU A 78 8.07 0.75 14.98
CA LEU A 78 8.12 0.17 16.33
C LEU A 78 9.45 0.49 17.04
N ASP A 79 10.58 0.33 16.36
CA ASP A 79 11.91 0.66 16.89
C ASP A 79 12.02 2.16 17.24
N GLU A 80 11.55 3.05 16.36
CA GLU A 80 11.52 4.50 16.63
C GLU A 80 10.68 4.85 17.88
N LYS A 81 9.55 4.15 18.10
CA LYS A 81 8.69 4.36 19.29
C LYS A 81 9.30 3.82 20.58
N THR A 82 10.00 2.68 20.53
CA THR A 82 10.66 2.12 21.71
C THR A 82 11.79 3.02 22.18
N ASN A 83 12.62 3.52 21.26
CA ASN A 83 13.74 4.41 21.58
C ASN A 83 13.35 5.79 22.13
N GLN A 84 12.07 6.19 21.97
CA GLN A 84 11.56 7.47 22.46
C GLN A 84 10.95 7.38 23.87
N ASN A 85 10.75 6.16 24.39
CA ASN A 85 10.20 5.92 25.73
C ASN A 85 11.27 5.66 26.81
N ASP A 86 12.55 5.62 26.42
CA ASP A 86 13.70 5.37 27.31
C ASP A 86 14.49 6.66 27.67
N LEU A 87 13.87 7.84 27.50
CA LEU A 87 14.43 9.17 27.81
C LEU A 87 13.52 10.00 28.71
#